data_AF-A0ABD5JVL7-F1
#
_entry.id   AF-A0ABD5JVL7-F1
#
_cell.length_a   1.000
_cell.length_b   1.000
_cell.length_c   1.000
_cell.angle_alpha   90.00
_cell.angle_beta   90.00
_cell.angle_gamma   90.00
#
_symmetry.space_group_name_H-M   'P 1'
#
loop_
_entity.id
_entity.type
_entity.pdbx_description
1 polymer ?
#
loop_
_entity_poly.entity_id
_entity_poly.type
_entity_poly.pdbx_seq_one_letter_code
_entity_poly.pdbx_strand_id
1 'polypeptide(L)'
;MQYLVGLILILASLFSTVAMADDAEGKITSINKDSETLSLDDGKTYKLPGEFDYSAINKGMKVIIIYDMVDNTRFITDIQEAP
;
A
#
# COMPACT_ATOMS: atom_id res chain seq x y z
N MET A 1 7.97 38.64 -18.13
CA MET A 1 7.29 37.35 -18.31
C MET A 1 8.15 36.13 -17.97
N GLN A 2 9.41 36.04 -18.43
CA GLN A 2 10.29 34.89 -18.13
C GLN A 2 10.55 34.65 -16.63
N TYR A 3 10.72 35.72 -15.85
CA TYR A 3 10.95 35.63 -14.40
C TYR A 3 9.74 35.08 -13.61
N LEU A 4 8.52 35.33 -14.10
CA LEU A 4 7.30 34.82 -13.46
C LEU A 4 7.15 33.31 -13.69
N VAL A 5 7.47 32.84 -14.90
CA VAL A 5 7.46 31.41 -15.23
C VAL A 5 8.53 30.67 -14.41
N GLY A 6 9.73 31.25 -14.27
CA GLY A 6 10.78 30.67 -13.43
C GLY A 6 10.37 30.54 -11.96
N LEU A 7 9.72 31.57 -11.40
CA LEU A 7 9.23 31.53 -10.01
C LEU A 7 8.13 30.47 -9.81
N ILE A 8 7.22 30.32 -10.76
CA ILE A 8 6.16 29.30 -10.71
C ILE A 8 6.75 27.89 -10.73
N LEU A 9 7.78 27.65 -11.55
CA LEU A 9 8.43 26.33 -11.63
C LEU A 9 9.19 25.97 -10.33
N ILE A 10 9.84 26.94 -9.69
CA ILE A 10 10.52 26.74 -8.39
C ILE A 10 9.50 26.46 -7.28
N LEU A 11 8.36 27.15 -7.28
CA LEU A 11 7.32 26.89 -6.29
C LEU A 11 6.66 25.53 -6.49
N ALA A 12 6.45 25.12 -7.74
CA ALA A 12 5.87 23.81 -8.06
C ALA A 12 6.75 22.63 -7.61
N SER A 13 8.08 22.76 -7.66
CA SER A 13 8.98 21.69 -7.21
C SER A 13 8.99 21.49 -5.69
N LEU A 14 8.54 22.48 -4.90
CA LEU A 14 8.37 22.33 -3.44
C LEU A 14 7.16 21.46 -3.06
N PHE A 15 6.27 21.18 -4.00
CA PHE A 15 5.09 20.34 -3.80
C PHE A 15 5.24 18.92 -4.37
N SER A 16 6.46 18.51 -4.77
CA SER A 16 6.69 17.13 -5.19
C SER A 16 6.65 16.19 -3.98
N THR A 17 5.51 15.56 -3.73
CA THR A 17 5.41 14.44 -2.79
C THR A 17 6.01 13.19 -3.42
N VAL A 18 7.01 12.59 -2.77
CA VAL A 18 7.50 11.26 -3.15
C VAL A 18 6.45 10.25 -2.68
N ALA A 19 5.86 9.50 -3.61
CA ALA A 19 5.08 8.31 -3.25
C ALA A 19 6.07 7.26 -2.74
N MET A 20 6.14 7.08 -1.42
CA MET A 20 6.93 6.03 -0.80
C MET A 20 5.98 4.90 -0.41
N ALA A 21 5.99 3.84 -1.22
CA ALA A 21 5.39 2.58 -0.82
C ALA A 21 6.31 1.92 0.22
N ASP A 22 5.72 1.36 1.26
CA ASP A 22 6.41 0.62 2.30
C ASP A 22 6.14 -0.88 2.11
N ASP A 23 6.97 -1.73 2.70
CA ASP A 23 6.82 -3.18 2.62
C ASP A 23 6.65 -3.84 3.99
N ALA A 24 5.95 -4.96 4.01
CA ALA A 24 5.85 -5.80 5.19
C ALA A 24 5.85 -7.28 4.80
N GLU A 25 6.54 -8.09 5.59
CA GLU A 25 6.54 -9.54 5.46
C GLU A 25 5.89 -10.15 6.71
N GLY A 26 4.99 -11.12 6.52
CA GLY A 26 4.33 -11.76 7.65
C GLY A 26 3.38 -12.88 7.25
N LYS A 27 2.84 -13.54 8.26
CA LYS A 27 1.88 -14.64 8.08
C LYS A 27 0.44 -14.11 8.12
N ILE A 28 -0.37 -14.50 7.15
CA ILE A 28 -1.79 -14.14 7.10
C ILE A 28 -2.52 -14.74 8.32
N THR A 29 -3.09 -13.88 9.16
CA THR A 29 -3.87 -14.28 10.35
C THR A 29 -5.37 -14.23 10.11
N SER A 30 -5.84 -13.31 9.25
CA SER A 30 -7.25 -13.12 8.92
C SER A 30 -7.44 -12.54 7.52
N ILE A 31 -8.52 -12.94 6.84
CA ILE A 31 -8.97 -12.38 5.56
C ILE A 31 -10.46 -12.06 5.73
N ASN A 32 -10.83 -10.79 5.52
CA ASN A 32 -12.21 -10.33 5.55
C ASN A 32 -12.60 -9.83 4.17
N LYS A 33 -13.55 -10.52 3.52
CA LYS A 33 -14.05 -10.19 2.17
C LYS A 33 -15.02 -9.01 2.17
N ASP A 34 -15.78 -8.84 3.26
CA ASP A 34 -16.79 -7.78 3.38
C ASP A 34 -16.13 -6.41 3.53
N SER A 35 -15.02 -6.35 4.27
CA SER A 35 -14.22 -5.13 4.43
C SER A 35 -13.03 -5.06 3.46
N GLU A 36 -12.82 -6.07 2.63
CA GLU A 36 -11.66 -6.20 1.71
C GLU A 36 -10.34 -5.97 2.47
N THR A 37 -10.15 -6.63 3.61
CA THR A 37 -8.95 -6.45 4.44
C THR A 37 -8.27 -7.77 4.76
N LEU A 38 -6.96 -7.68 4.92
CA LEU A 38 -6.04 -8.72 5.34
C LEU A 38 -5.37 -8.29 6.66
N SER A 39 -5.16 -9.22 7.58
CA SER A 39 -4.30 -9.00 8.75
C SER A 39 -3.11 -9.94 8.73
N LEU A 40 -1.94 -9.42 9.10
CA LEU A 40 -0.72 -10.20 9.28
C LEU A 40 -0.49 -10.51 10.78
N ASP A 41 0.56 -11.26 11.07
CA ASP A 41 0.99 -11.63 12.43
C ASP A 41 1.74 -10.51 13.17
N ASP A 42 2.09 -9.43 12.47
CA ASP A 42 2.55 -8.17 13.07
C ASP A 42 1.42 -7.38 13.78
N GLY A 43 0.19 -7.87 13.72
CA GLY A 43 -0.99 -7.27 14.33
C GLY A 43 -1.58 -6.10 13.54
N LYS A 44 -1.08 -5.82 12.33
CA LYS A 44 -1.59 -4.75 11.47
C LYS A 44 -2.61 -5.29 10.45
N THR A 45 -3.43 -4.36 9.99
CA THR A 45 -4.45 -4.61 8.97
C THR A 45 -4.17 -3.77 7.73
N TYR A 46 -4.37 -4.41 6.59
CA TYR A 46 -4.06 -3.93 5.25
C TYR A 46 -5.31 -4.08 4.37
N LYS A 47 -5.64 -3.03 3.61
CA LYS A 47 -6.76 -2.99 2.68
C LYS A 47 -6.30 -3.60 1.35
N LEU A 48 -7.02 -4.61 0.89
CA LEU A 48 -6.78 -5.26 -0.39
C LEU A 48 -7.13 -4.31 -1.55
N PRO A 49 -6.52 -4.51 -2.73
CA PRO A 49 -7.01 -3.88 -3.95
C PRO A 49 -8.47 -4.25 -4.19
N GLY A 50 -9.24 -3.38 -4.83
CA GLY A 50 -10.68 -3.59 -5.03
C GLY A 50 -11.01 -4.95 -5.68
N GLU A 51 -10.68 -5.11 -6.96
CA GLU A 51 -10.81 -6.40 -7.64
C GLU A 51 -9.61 -7.29 -7.27
N PHE A 52 -9.81 -8.20 -6.32
CA PHE A 52 -8.77 -9.12 -5.84
C PHE A 52 -9.22 -10.58 -5.87
N ASP A 53 -8.37 -11.47 -6.39
CA ASP A 53 -8.63 -12.92 -6.38
C ASP A 53 -8.26 -13.53 -5.03
N TYR A 54 -9.26 -13.72 -4.18
CA TYR A 54 -9.10 -14.34 -2.86
C TYR A 54 -8.65 -15.81 -2.89
N SER A 55 -8.66 -16.48 -4.04
CA SER A 55 -8.13 -17.84 -4.16
C SER A 55 -6.60 -17.89 -4.18
N ALA A 56 -5.95 -16.77 -4.48
CA ALA A 56 -4.49 -16.63 -4.50
C ALA A 56 -3.86 -16.58 -3.10
N ILE A 57 -4.66 -16.40 -2.04
CA ILE A 57 -4.17 -16.30 -0.66
C ILE A 57 -5.01 -17.15 0.29
N ASN A 58 -4.37 -17.62 1.36
CA ASN A 58 -5.07 -18.32 2.43
C ASN A 58 -4.52 -17.96 3.81
N LYS A 59 -5.36 -18.16 4.84
CA LYS A 59 -4.91 -18.05 6.23
C LYS A 59 -3.70 -18.96 6.46
N GLY A 60 -2.69 -18.42 7.10
CA GLY A 60 -1.43 -19.09 7.38
C GLY A 60 -0.40 -19.05 6.25
N MET A 61 -0.72 -18.52 5.07
CA MET A 61 0.27 -18.23 4.03
C MET A 61 1.23 -17.14 4.53
N LYS A 62 2.51 -17.27 4.20
CA LYS A 62 3.51 -16.24 4.45
C LYS A 62 3.60 -15.36 3.20
N VAL A 63 3.50 -14.05 3.36
CA VAL A 63 3.45 -13.11 2.24
C VAL A 63 4.38 -11.93 2.46
N ILE A 64 4.82 -11.34 1.34
CA ILE A 64 5.42 -10.01 1.29
C ILE A 64 4.37 -9.11 0.63
N ILE A 65 4.07 -7.98 1.27
CA ILE A 65 3.12 -6.98 0.77
C ILE A 65 3.83 -5.65 0.58
N ILE A 66 3.50 -4.97 -0.53
CA ILE A 66 3.84 -3.58 -0.77
C ILE A 66 2.57 -2.77 -0.56
N TYR A 67 2.66 -1.66 0.16
CA TYR A 67 1.49 -0.85 0.49
C TYR A 67 1.79 0.65 0.53
N ASP A 68 0.75 1.42 0.22
CA ASP A 68 0.74 2.87 0.39
C ASP A 68 -0.05 3.26 1.65
N MET A 69 0.42 4.29 2.34
CA MET A 69 -0.32 4.91 3.44
C MET A 69 -1.18 6.06 2.93
N VAL A 70 -2.50 5.90 2.97
CA VAL A 70 -3.47 6.95 2.63
C VAL A 70 -4.46 7.09 3.78
N ASP A 71 -4.58 8.28 4.35
CA ASP A 71 -5.49 8.57 5.48
C ASP A 71 -5.41 7.52 6.60
N ASN A 72 -4.18 7.15 6.99
CA ASN A 72 -3.88 6.17 8.03
C ASN A 72 -4.33 4.72 7.71
N THR A 73 -4.68 4.45 6.46
CA THR A 73 -5.03 3.13 5.93
C THR A 73 -3.89 2.62 5.05
N ARG A 74 -3.55 1.33 5.20
CA ARG A 74 -2.51 0.65 4.42
C ARG A 74 -3.15 0.01 3.20
N PHE A 75 -3.03 0.63 2.04
CA PHE A 75 -3.57 0.10 0.80
C PHE A 75 -2.52 -0.78 0.12
N ILE A 76 -2.81 -2.06 -0.01
CA ILE A 76 -1.92 -3.00 -0.70
C ILE A 76 -1.89 -2.63 -2.19
N THR A 77 -0.68 -2.44 -2.71
CA THR A 77 -0.42 -2.24 -4.14
C THR A 77 0.12 -3.50 -4.80
N ASP A 78 0.78 -4.37 -4.02
CA ASP A 78 1.27 -5.67 -4.49
C ASP A 78 1.31 -6.69 -3.33
N ILE A 79 1.09 -7.97 -3.66
CA ILE A 79 1.15 -9.09 -2.72
C ILE A 79 1.72 -10.33 -3.41
N GLN A 80 2.71 -10.94 -2.76
CA GLN A 80 3.35 -12.16 -3.24
C GLN A 80 3.57 -13.15 -2.09
N GLU A 81 3.60 -14.43 -2.42
CA GLU A 81 4.02 -15.47 -1.48
C GLU A 81 5.50 -15.27 -1.12
N ALA A 82 5.81 -15.29 0.18
CA ALA A 82 7.19 -15.20 0.65
C ALA A 82 7.92 -16.53 0.41
N PRO A 83 9.24 -16.50 0.11
CA PRO A 83 10.05 -17.68 -0.13
C PRO A 83 10.24 -18.59 1.10
#